data_AF-A0A926DZ85-F1
#
_entry.id   AF-A0A926DZ85-F1
#
_cell.length_a   1.000
_cell.length_b   1.000
_cell.length_c   1.000
_cell.angle_alpha   90.00
_cell.angle_beta   90.00
_cell.angle_gamma   90.00
#
_symmetry.space_group_name_H-M   'P 1'
#
loop_
_entity.id
_entity.type
_entity.pdbx_description
1 polymer ?
#
loop_
_entity_poly.entity_id
_entity_poly.type
_entity_poly.pdbx_seq_one_letter_code
_entity_poly.pdbx_strand_id
1 'polypeptide(L)'
;MKNQADSKPAKFFKNFRTLFRTARNLKVLRYLIFFPPHENELYILFLTYQCEFALYQISTTGANEDLLWDEFVQILRRSPELLSTAKAAIQRAVEQFPRDQFDFDISQPVKFFEDHDKDETMQMARLFSEKDGFMLLQRFVLQAEAAHFSHLAGSAKPRYTWKAYLKALHRDSSLRQTLIRAFQDGLKKIDFETALLALAEDLTKTEGEST
;
A
#
# COMPACT_ATOMS: atom_id res chain seq x y z
N MET A 1 -11.54 17.35 -41.45
CA MET A 1 -10.85 18.08 -40.36
C MET A 1 -10.84 17.20 -39.12
N LYS A 2 -9.68 16.64 -38.75
CA LYS A 2 -9.50 15.80 -37.55
C LYS A 2 -9.29 16.75 -36.36
N ASN A 3 -10.19 16.75 -35.38
CA ASN A 3 -9.98 17.47 -34.13
C ASN A 3 -9.49 16.52 -33.04
N GLN A 4 -8.28 16.84 -32.59
CA GLN A 4 -7.43 16.17 -31.64
C GLN A 4 -7.94 16.45 -30.22
N ALA A 5 -8.72 15.51 -29.66
CA ALA A 5 -9.02 15.47 -28.23
C ALA A 5 -7.81 14.89 -27.47
N ASP A 6 -6.80 15.72 -27.23
CA ASP A 6 -5.56 15.35 -26.55
C ASP A 6 -5.81 15.13 -25.04
N SER A 7 -6.08 13.87 -24.66
CA SER A 7 -5.26 13.08 -23.71
C SER A 7 -4.45 13.85 -22.63
N LYS A 8 -5.08 14.70 -21.80
CA LYS A 8 -4.37 15.43 -20.73
C LYS A 8 -4.28 14.73 -19.36
N PRO A 9 -5.25 13.95 -18.85
CA PRO A 9 -5.07 13.29 -17.56
C PRO A 9 -4.06 12.12 -17.64
N ALA A 10 -4.06 11.36 -18.75
CA ALA A 10 -3.19 10.19 -18.92
C ALA A 10 -1.68 10.51 -19.02
N LYS A 11 -1.31 11.70 -19.50
CA LYS A 11 0.11 12.11 -19.63
C LYS A 11 0.71 12.61 -18.31
N PHE A 12 -0.10 13.14 -17.38
CA PHE A 12 0.39 13.68 -16.11
C PHE A 12 0.91 12.58 -15.15
N PHE A 13 0.33 11.38 -15.22
CA PHE A 13 0.58 10.30 -14.27
C PHE A 13 1.57 9.22 -14.72
N LYS A 14 2.11 9.31 -15.96
CA LYS A 14 3.02 8.30 -16.53
C LYS A 14 4.36 8.16 -15.79
N ASN A 15 4.75 9.14 -14.98
CA ASN A 15 5.99 9.08 -14.20
C ASN A 15 5.72 9.38 -12.72
N PHE A 16 5.32 8.37 -11.96
CA PHE A 16 5.15 8.45 -10.51
C PHE A 16 6.43 8.96 -9.81
N ARG A 17 7.61 8.58 -10.31
CA ARG A 17 8.92 9.13 -9.88
C ARG A 17 9.03 10.65 -10.05
N THR A 18 8.51 11.20 -11.15
CA THR A 18 8.53 12.64 -11.40
C THR A 18 7.54 13.36 -10.49
N LEU A 19 6.35 12.79 -10.29
CA LEU A 19 5.33 13.32 -9.38
C LEU A 19 5.83 13.36 -7.93
N PHE A 20 6.50 12.30 -7.49
CA PHE A 20 7.16 12.22 -6.18
C PHE A 20 8.30 13.24 -6.03
N ARG A 21 9.13 13.40 -7.08
CA ARG A 21 10.22 14.39 -7.10
C ARG A 21 9.69 15.83 -7.08
N THR A 22 8.61 16.11 -7.81
CA THR A 22 7.93 17.41 -7.82
C THR A 22 7.22 17.69 -6.50
N ALA A 23 6.54 16.71 -5.91
CA ALA A 23 5.90 16.84 -4.59
C ALA A 23 6.93 17.08 -3.47
N ARG A 24 8.08 16.39 -3.53
CA ARG A 24 9.22 16.59 -2.63
C ARG A 24 9.82 18.00 -2.78
N ASN A 25 9.99 18.49 -4.00
CA ASN A 25 10.53 19.82 -4.28
C ASN A 25 9.58 20.96 -3.90
N LEU A 26 8.26 20.73 -3.92
CA LEU A 26 7.26 21.74 -3.60
C LEU A 26 7.02 21.94 -2.09
N LYS A 27 7.72 21.23 -1.19
CA LYS A 27 7.37 21.14 0.25
C LYS A 27 5.89 20.73 0.47
N VAL A 28 5.24 20.16 -0.55
CA VAL A 28 3.82 19.78 -0.56
C VAL A 28 3.61 18.43 0.12
N LEU A 29 4.68 17.64 0.31
CA LEU A 29 4.64 16.41 1.12
C LEU A 29 4.22 16.65 2.58
N ARG A 30 4.20 17.91 3.05
CA ARG A 30 3.72 18.27 4.40
C ARG A 30 2.20 18.26 4.54
N TYR A 31 1.45 18.02 3.46
CA TYR A 31 -0.02 18.05 3.43
C TYR A 31 -0.67 16.69 3.13
N LEU A 32 0.13 15.61 3.05
CA LEU A 32 -0.35 14.24 2.86
C LEU A 32 -1.00 13.77 4.16
N ILE A 33 -2.31 13.52 4.09
CA ILE A 33 -3.24 12.96 5.10
C ILE A 33 -2.71 12.96 6.54
N PHE A 34 -3.33 13.80 7.38
CA PHE A 34 -3.15 13.86 8.84
C PHE A 34 -3.61 12.56 9.51
N PHE A 35 -2.82 11.49 9.38
CA PHE A 35 -2.85 10.42 10.37
C PHE A 35 -1.97 10.86 11.54
N PRO A 36 -2.47 10.86 12.78
CA PRO A 36 -1.61 10.88 13.95
C PRO A 36 -0.48 9.86 13.78
N PRO A 37 0.76 10.13 14.24
CA PRO A 37 1.88 9.22 14.08
C PRO A 37 1.58 7.77 14.53
N HIS A 38 0.77 7.60 15.57
CA HIS A 38 0.36 6.29 16.07
C HIS A 38 -0.52 5.49 15.08
N GLU A 39 -1.32 6.15 14.25
CA GLU A 39 -2.12 5.46 13.23
C GLU A 39 -1.25 4.93 12.08
N ASN A 40 -0.15 5.64 11.74
CA ASN A 40 0.78 5.15 10.73
C ASN A 40 1.48 3.86 11.16
N GLU A 41 1.84 3.76 12.44
CA GLU A 41 2.43 2.53 12.98
C GLU A 41 1.46 1.35 12.86
N LEU A 42 0.19 1.56 13.20
CA LEU A 42 -0.84 0.52 13.10
C LEU A 42 -1.02 0.00 11.66
N TYR A 43 -1.00 0.88 10.65
CA TYR A 43 -1.08 0.42 9.25
C TYR A 43 0.15 -0.37 8.81
N ILE A 44 1.35 -0.02 9.31
CA ILE A 44 2.55 -0.81 9.03
C ILE A 44 2.51 -2.17 9.72
N LEU A 45 2.06 -2.22 10.97
CA LEU A 45 1.86 -3.48 11.68
C LEU A 45 0.83 -4.35 10.95
N PHE A 46 -0.26 -3.77 10.48
CA PHE A 46 -1.25 -4.47 9.67
C PHE A 46 -0.65 -5.06 8.38
N LEU A 47 0.10 -4.27 7.59
CA LEU A 47 0.75 -4.77 6.38
C LEU A 47 1.79 -5.85 6.67
N THR A 48 2.52 -5.70 7.78
CA THR A 48 3.50 -6.67 8.26
C THR A 48 2.80 -8.00 8.56
N TYR A 49 1.76 -7.96 9.39
CA TYR A 49 0.96 -9.12 9.73
C TYR A 49 0.40 -9.84 8.49
N GLN A 50 -0.24 -9.11 7.58
CA GLN A 50 -0.85 -9.71 6.39
C GLN A 50 0.19 -10.39 5.48
N CYS A 51 1.36 -9.78 5.32
CA CYS A 51 2.43 -10.41 4.55
C CYS A 51 3.03 -11.63 5.25
N GLU A 52 3.23 -11.56 6.57
CA GLU A 52 3.73 -12.70 7.36
C GLU A 52 2.72 -13.85 7.34
N PHE A 53 1.43 -13.53 7.42
CA PHE A 53 0.35 -14.50 7.33
C PHE A 53 0.28 -15.16 5.95
N ALA A 54 0.38 -14.40 4.87
CA ALA A 54 0.46 -14.97 3.52
C ALA A 54 1.68 -15.89 3.36
N LEU A 55 2.85 -15.47 3.86
CA LEU A 55 4.05 -16.31 3.84
C LEU A 55 3.90 -17.57 4.68
N TYR A 56 3.24 -17.48 5.83
CA TYR A 56 2.89 -18.63 6.67
C TYR A 56 1.99 -19.60 5.92
N GLN A 57 0.90 -19.13 5.32
CA GLN A 57 -0.02 -19.96 4.53
C GLN A 57 0.69 -20.68 3.38
N ILE A 58 1.57 -19.98 2.66
CA ILE A 58 2.41 -20.59 1.62
C ILE A 58 3.32 -21.69 2.22
N SER A 59 3.92 -21.43 3.40
CA SER A 59 4.85 -22.35 4.04
C SER A 59 4.20 -23.60 4.64
N THR A 60 2.93 -23.49 5.04
CA THR A 60 2.15 -24.58 5.64
C THR A 60 1.29 -25.34 4.64
N THR A 61 1.13 -24.81 3.42
CA THR A 61 0.51 -25.55 2.32
C THR A 61 1.46 -26.66 1.86
N GLY A 62 1.28 -27.89 2.39
CA GLY A 62 2.03 -29.08 2.04
C GLY A 62 3.04 -29.54 3.10
N ALA A 63 4.31 -29.15 2.97
CA ALA A 63 5.41 -29.81 3.70
C ALA A 63 5.45 -29.52 5.22
N ASN A 64 4.78 -28.47 5.70
CA ASN A 64 4.83 -28.04 7.11
C ASN A 64 3.43 -27.76 7.68
N GLU A 65 2.45 -28.62 7.41
CA GLU A 65 1.06 -28.44 7.86
C GLU A 65 0.93 -28.28 9.40
N ASP A 66 1.85 -28.87 10.18
CA ASP A 66 1.84 -28.82 11.65
C ASP A 66 2.55 -27.58 12.24
N LEU A 67 3.15 -26.70 11.42
CA LEU A 67 3.91 -25.54 11.91
C LEU A 67 2.96 -24.54 12.57
N LEU A 68 3.19 -24.22 13.84
CA LEU A 68 2.40 -23.22 14.55
C LEU A 68 2.82 -21.80 14.17
N TRP A 69 1.89 -20.84 14.27
CA TRP A 69 2.16 -19.42 13.97
C TRP A 69 3.36 -18.87 14.76
N ASP A 70 3.43 -19.13 16.06
CA ASP A 70 4.52 -18.63 16.90
C ASP A 70 5.89 -19.22 16.51
N GLU A 71 5.91 -20.48 16.09
CA GLU A 71 7.13 -21.15 15.62
C GLU A 71 7.57 -20.55 14.27
N PHE A 72 6.62 -20.33 13.36
CA PHE A 72 6.86 -19.63 12.11
C PHE A 72 7.45 -18.23 12.33
N VAL A 73 6.86 -17.42 13.22
CA VAL A 73 7.38 -16.07 13.51
C VAL A 73 8.79 -16.14 14.10
N GLN A 74 9.11 -17.15 14.93
CA GLN A 74 10.46 -17.35 15.42
C GLN A 74 11.46 -17.70 14.31
N ILE A 75 11.07 -18.55 13.36
CA ILE A 75 11.88 -18.89 12.18
C ILE A 75 12.12 -17.63 11.34
N LEU A 76 11.05 -16.88 11.04
CA LEU A 76 11.11 -15.65 10.27
C LEU A 76 12.07 -14.64 10.92
N ARG A 77 11.96 -14.39 12.23
CA ARG A 77 12.84 -13.47 12.98
C ARG A 77 14.32 -13.87 12.92
N ARG A 78 14.63 -15.16 12.69
CA ARG A 78 16.00 -15.71 12.64
C ARG A 78 16.57 -15.82 11.23
N SER A 79 15.76 -15.62 10.18
CA SER A 79 16.22 -15.66 8.79
C SER A 79 16.24 -14.26 8.16
N PRO A 80 17.43 -13.66 8.00
CA PRO A 80 17.59 -12.39 7.28
C PRO A 80 17.02 -12.43 5.86
N GLU A 81 17.11 -13.57 5.19
CA GLU A 81 16.63 -13.80 3.83
C GLU A 81 15.10 -13.73 3.79
N LEU A 82 14.40 -14.46 4.67
CA LEU A 82 12.94 -14.41 4.74
C LEU A 82 12.43 -13.02 5.14
N LEU A 83 13.10 -12.34 6.06
CA LEU A 83 12.78 -10.95 6.42
C LEU A 83 12.96 -10.01 5.22
N SER A 84 14.02 -10.19 4.44
CA SER A 84 14.26 -9.40 3.23
C SER A 84 13.19 -9.66 2.17
N THR A 85 12.82 -10.92 1.95
CA THR A 85 11.76 -11.33 1.02
C THR A 85 10.42 -10.75 1.42
N ALA A 86 10.03 -10.83 2.70
CA ALA A 86 8.78 -10.23 3.19
C ALA A 86 8.76 -8.70 2.99
N LYS A 87 9.88 -8.01 3.28
CA LYS A 87 9.98 -6.56 3.00
C LYS A 87 9.84 -6.24 1.52
N ALA A 88 10.52 -7.00 0.66
CA ALA A 88 10.46 -6.82 -0.78
C ALA A 88 9.05 -7.11 -1.33
N ALA A 89 8.36 -8.12 -0.79
CA ALA A 89 6.99 -8.45 -1.14
C ALA A 89 6.03 -7.32 -0.81
N ILE A 90 6.11 -6.78 0.41
CA ILE A 90 5.30 -5.62 0.82
C ILE A 90 5.57 -4.42 -0.08
N GLN A 91 6.84 -4.10 -0.34
CA GLN A 91 7.20 -2.99 -1.21
C GLN A 91 6.64 -3.18 -2.62
N ARG A 92 6.81 -4.37 -3.20
CA ARG A 92 6.32 -4.70 -4.55
C ARG A 92 4.80 -4.65 -4.62
N ALA A 93 4.10 -5.23 -3.66
CA ALA A 93 2.65 -5.28 -3.62
C ALA A 93 2.05 -3.86 -3.49
N VAL A 94 2.63 -3.02 -2.61
CA VAL A 94 2.24 -1.60 -2.48
C VAL A 94 2.53 -0.82 -3.76
N GLU A 95 3.65 -1.07 -4.43
CA GLU A 95 4.01 -0.36 -5.67
C GLU A 95 3.17 -0.78 -6.88
N GLN A 96 2.73 -2.03 -6.90
CA GLN A 96 1.97 -2.63 -8.01
C GLN A 96 0.45 -2.59 -7.80
N PHE A 97 -0.02 -2.11 -6.64
CA PHE A 97 -1.44 -2.02 -6.34
C PHE A 97 -2.20 -1.24 -7.44
N PRO A 98 -3.21 -1.84 -8.09
CA PRO A 98 -3.91 -1.19 -9.18
C PRO A 98 -4.76 -0.02 -8.69
N ARG A 99 -4.63 1.15 -9.34
CA ARG A 99 -5.30 2.39 -8.90
C ARG A 99 -6.83 2.34 -9.03
N ASP A 100 -7.34 1.49 -9.89
CA ASP A 100 -8.76 1.24 -10.11
C ASP A 100 -9.38 0.34 -9.03
N GLN A 101 -8.58 -0.29 -8.17
CA GLN A 101 -9.09 -1.04 -7.01
C GLN A 101 -9.41 -0.16 -5.79
N PHE A 102 -9.03 1.12 -5.80
CA PHE A 102 -9.48 2.07 -4.80
C PHE A 102 -10.98 2.34 -4.97
N ASP A 103 -11.75 1.97 -3.96
CA ASP A 103 -13.20 2.19 -3.92
C ASP A 103 -13.51 3.46 -3.10
N PHE A 104 -14.09 4.46 -3.76
CA PHE A 104 -14.44 5.75 -3.16
C PHE A 104 -15.92 5.82 -2.71
N ASP A 105 -16.70 4.76 -2.89
CA ASP A 105 -18.12 4.70 -2.53
C ASP A 105 -18.35 4.03 -1.16
N ILE A 106 -17.28 3.78 -0.40
CA ILE A 106 -17.32 3.15 0.93
C ILE A 106 -17.97 4.09 1.96
N SER A 107 -19.18 3.72 2.37
CA SER A 107 -19.98 4.49 3.33
C SER A 107 -19.68 4.18 4.81
N GLN A 108 -19.15 2.99 5.11
CA GLN A 108 -18.86 2.52 6.46
C GLN A 108 -17.36 2.60 6.80
N PRO A 109 -16.98 2.74 8.08
CA PRO A 109 -15.59 2.64 8.50
C PRO A 109 -14.99 1.26 8.15
N VAL A 110 -13.76 1.26 7.64
CA VAL A 110 -13.03 0.03 7.35
C VAL A 110 -12.51 -0.55 8.67
N LYS A 111 -12.81 -1.83 8.91
CA LYS A 111 -12.28 -2.58 10.05
C LYS A 111 -11.01 -3.32 9.64
N PHE A 112 -9.91 -3.04 10.36
CA PHE A 112 -8.60 -3.66 10.13
C PHE A 112 -8.38 -4.93 10.94
N PHE A 113 -8.77 -4.90 12.20
CA PHE A 113 -8.61 -6.00 13.15
C PHE A 113 -9.99 -6.56 13.46
N GLU A 114 -10.11 -7.89 13.51
CA GLU A 114 -11.33 -8.55 13.95
C GLU A 114 -11.45 -8.44 15.48
N ASP A 115 -12.67 -8.61 16.00
CA ASP A 115 -12.90 -8.43 17.44
C ASP A 115 -12.18 -9.48 18.31
N HIS A 116 -11.77 -10.61 17.72
CA HIS A 116 -10.97 -11.65 18.37
C HIS A 116 -9.45 -11.40 18.31
N ASP A 117 -8.97 -10.48 17.48
CA ASP A 117 -7.55 -10.08 17.42
C ASP A 117 -7.14 -9.16 18.60
N LYS A 118 -8.07 -8.89 19.53
CA LYS A 118 -7.91 -7.92 20.61
C LYS A 118 -7.28 -8.48 21.88
N ASP A 119 -7.32 -9.79 22.08
CA ASP A 119 -6.98 -10.41 23.38
C ASP A 119 -5.62 -11.12 23.43
N GLU A 120 -4.84 -11.12 22.35
CA GLU A 120 -3.52 -11.77 22.34
C GLU A 120 -2.47 -10.85 21.73
N THR A 121 -1.27 -10.82 22.33
CA THR A 121 -0.14 -10.02 21.85
C THR A 121 0.32 -10.55 20.49
N MET A 122 -0.25 -10.02 19.41
CA MET A 122 0.00 -10.45 18.04
C MET A 122 1.51 -10.55 17.77
N GLN A 123 2.00 -11.80 17.66
CA GLN A 123 3.41 -12.05 17.41
C GLN A 123 3.71 -11.77 15.95
N MET A 124 4.61 -10.83 15.70
CA MET A 124 5.09 -10.46 14.36
C MET A 124 6.61 -10.25 14.35
N ALA A 125 7.25 -10.36 13.19
CA ALA A 125 8.60 -9.85 13.02
C ALA A 125 8.58 -8.33 12.73
N ARG A 126 9.63 -7.64 13.16
CA ARG A 126 9.77 -6.21 12.83
C ARG A 126 10.37 -6.07 11.44
N LEU A 127 9.53 -5.91 10.42
CA LEU A 127 9.99 -5.77 9.03
C LEU A 127 10.53 -4.37 8.72
N PHE A 128 9.89 -3.30 9.19
CA PHE A 128 10.30 -1.94 8.86
C PHE A 128 10.81 -1.16 10.07
N SER A 129 11.78 -0.28 9.81
CA SER A 129 12.02 0.85 10.70
C SER A 129 10.83 1.80 10.63
N GLU A 130 10.63 2.63 11.66
CA GLU A 130 9.55 3.62 11.67
C GLU A 130 9.62 4.53 10.43
N LYS A 131 10.83 4.97 10.08
CA LYS A 131 11.09 5.82 8.91
C LYS A 131 10.75 5.11 7.60
N ASP A 132 11.18 3.87 7.43
CA ASP A 132 10.97 3.14 6.16
C ASP A 132 9.49 2.78 5.98
N GLY A 133 8.84 2.37 7.07
CA GLY A 133 7.40 2.14 7.10
C GLY A 133 6.61 3.41 6.77
N PHE A 134 6.96 4.53 7.38
CA PHE A 134 6.34 5.81 7.04
C PHE A 134 6.48 6.17 5.55
N MET A 135 7.68 5.98 4.99
CA MET A 135 7.92 6.24 3.56
C MET A 135 7.11 5.31 2.64
N LEU A 136 6.94 4.05 3.03
CA LEU A 136 6.10 3.08 2.32
C LEU A 136 4.63 3.53 2.31
N LEU A 137 4.08 3.85 3.48
CA LEU A 137 2.69 4.33 3.59
C LEU A 137 2.47 5.62 2.81
N GLN A 138 3.41 6.56 2.86
CA GLN A 138 3.31 7.80 2.08
C GLN A 138 3.19 7.55 0.58
N ARG A 139 3.85 6.50 0.06
CA ARG A 139 3.70 6.12 -1.35
C ARG A 139 2.28 5.63 -1.62
N PHE A 140 1.74 4.77 -0.76
CA PHE A 140 0.39 4.23 -0.92
C PHE A 140 -0.69 5.31 -0.81
N VAL A 141 -0.55 6.22 0.17
CA VAL A 141 -1.40 7.42 0.30
C VAL A 141 -1.38 8.25 -0.98
N LEU A 142 -0.21 8.51 -1.55
CA LEU A 142 -0.10 9.29 -2.79
C LEU A 142 -0.77 8.59 -3.98
N GLN A 143 -0.75 7.25 -4.04
CA GLN A 143 -1.50 6.50 -5.04
C GLN A 143 -3.00 6.66 -4.86
N ALA A 144 -3.50 6.52 -3.63
CA ALA A 144 -4.91 6.73 -3.30
C ALA A 144 -5.38 8.15 -3.63
N GLU A 145 -4.58 9.18 -3.28
CA GLU A 145 -4.87 10.57 -3.63
C GLU A 145 -4.91 10.80 -5.15
N ALA A 146 -3.98 10.20 -5.90
CA ALA A 146 -3.94 10.31 -7.36
C ALA A 146 -5.16 9.63 -8.01
N ALA A 147 -5.58 8.49 -7.49
CA ALA A 147 -6.79 7.78 -7.92
C ALA A 147 -8.04 8.60 -7.61
N HIS A 148 -8.16 9.12 -6.39
CA HIS A 148 -9.30 9.92 -5.96
C HIS A 148 -9.41 11.22 -6.75
N PHE A 149 -8.29 11.92 -6.96
CA PHE A 149 -8.26 13.10 -7.83
C PHE A 149 -8.74 12.77 -9.24
N SER A 150 -8.32 11.63 -9.81
CA SER A 150 -8.75 11.21 -11.15
C SER A 150 -10.24 10.90 -11.19
N HIS A 151 -10.76 10.22 -10.15
CA HIS A 151 -12.18 9.93 -9.98
C HIS A 151 -13.02 11.22 -9.94
N LEU A 152 -12.60 12.22 -9.15
CA LEU A 152 -13.28 13.52 -9.04
C LEU A 152 -13.09 14.39 -10.29
N ALA A 153 -11.92 14.37 -10.92
CA ALA A 153 -11.66 15.15 -12.12
C ALA A 153 -12.47 14.64 -13.33
N GLY A 154 -12.82 13.35 -13.34
CA GLY A 154 -13.74 12.78 -14.32
C GLY A 154 -15.19 13.26 -14.15
N SER A 155 -15.59 13.61 -12.93
CA SER A 155 -16.94 14.10 -12.58
C SER A 155 -17.04 15.63 -12.46
N ALA A 156 -15.91 16.35 -12.38
CA ALA A 156 -15.85 17.79 -12.17
C ALA A 156 -15.71 18.61 -13.46
N LYS A 157 -16.18 19.88 -13.40
CA LYS A 157 -16.05 20.90 -14.46
C LYS A 157 -14.57 21.04 -14.95
N PRO A 158 -14.32 21.55 -16.18
CA PRO A 158 -13.03 21.47 -16.91
C PRO A 158 -11.76 22.09 -16.28
N ARG A 159 -11.75 22.46 -14.99
CA ARG A 159 -10.68 23.21 -14.32
C ARG A 159 -10.31 22.69 -12.93
N TYR A 160 -10.68 21.46 -12.58
CA TYR A 160 -10.25 20.89 -11.30
C TYR A 160 -8.74 20.57 -11.33
N THR A 161 -7.96 21.27 -10.51
CA THR A 161 -6.49 21.14 -10.46
C THR A 161 -6.07 20.38 -9.20
N TRP A 162 -4.89 19.75 -9.22
CA TRP A 162 -4.31 19.10 -8.03
C TRP A 162 -4.25 20.04 -6.83
N LYS A 163 -3.88 21.32 -7.04
CA LYS A 163 -3.85 22.33 -5.98
C LYS A 163 -5.25 22.62 -5.41
N ALA A 164 -6.28 22.64 -6.25
CA ALA A 164 -7.67 22.80 -5.79
C ALA A 164 -8.15 21.56 -5.02
N TYR A 165 -7.76 20.37 -5.46
CA TYR A 165 -8.03 19.11 -4.78
C TYR A 165 -7.42 19.04 -3.39
N LEU A 166 -6.12 19.33 -3.24
CA LEU A 166 -5.47 19.36 -1.92
C LEU A 166 -6.13 20.37 -0.98
N LYS A 167 -6.54 21.54 -1.50
CA LYS A 167 -7.30 22.53 -0.72
C LYS A 167 -8.68 22.01 -0.31
N ALA A 168 -9.35 21.27 -1.19
CA ALA A 168 -10.65 20.66 -0.89
C ALA A 168 -10.49 19.59 0.20
N LEU A 169 -9.52 18.68 0.07
CA LEU A 169 -9.19 17.73 1.13
C LEU A 169 -8.93 18.43 2.46
N HIS A 170 -8.18 19.53 2.49
CA HIS A 170 -7.92 20.22 3.75
C HIS A 170 -9.18 20.80 4.41
N ARG A 171 -10.18 21.23 3.62
CA ARG A 171 -11.38 21.93 4.10
C ARG A 171 -12.57 21.01 4.35
N ASP A 172 -12.72 19.98 3.53
CA ASP A 172 -13.88 19.10 3.53
C ASP A 172 -13.54 17.79 4.24
N SER A 173 -14.11 17.61 5.44
CA SER A 173 -13.92 16.39 6.23
C SER A 173 -14.56 15.17 5.58
N SER A 174 -15.69 15.32 4.89
CA SER A 174 -16.36 14.21 4.21
C SER A 174 -15.47 13.69 3.07
N LEU A 175 -14.92 14.60 2.27
CA LEU A 175 -14.01 14.26 1.18
C LEU A 175 -12.75 13.54 1.69
N ARG A 176 -12.21 13.97 2.85
CA ARG A 176 -11.10 13.24 3.49
C ARG A 176 -11.50 11.87 3.98
N GLN A 177 -12.68 11.73 4.58
CA GLN A 177 -13.14 10.43 5.09
C GLN A 177 -13.33 9.43 3.96
N THR A 178 -13.86 9.87 2.81
CA THR A 178 -13.91 9.05 1.58
C THR A 178 -12.51 8.56 1.19
N LEU A 179 -11.54 9.45 1.11
CA LEU A 179 -10.16 9.10 0.77
C LEU A 179 -9.52 8.14 1.80
N ILE A 180 -9.73 8.39 3.10
CA ILE A 180 -9.21 7.56 4.18
C ILE A 180 -9.79 6.14 4.06
N ARG A 181 -11.11 6.01 3.87
CA ARG A 181 -11.74 4.69 3.73
C ARG A 181 -11.26 3.95 2.49
N ALA A 182 -11.15 4.63 1.36
CA ALA A 182 -10.61 4.04 0.13
C ALA A 182 -9.16 3.57 0.31
N PHE A 183 -8.33 4.38 0.98
CA PHE A 183 -6.97 4.00 1.35
C PHE A 183 -6.96 2.76 2.27
N GLN A 184 -7.79 2.77 3.31
CA GLN A 184 -7.85 1.69 4.29
C GLN A 184 -8.32 0.37 3.67
N ASP A 185 -9.36 0.42 2.84
CA ASP A 185 -9.86 -0.71 2.08
C ASP A 185 -8.82 -1.20 1.06
N GLY A 186 -8.13 -0.26 0.39
CA GLY A 186 -7.02 -0.58 -0.50
C GLY A 186 -5.92 -1.37 0.20
N LEU A 187 -5.55 -1.02 1.44
CA LEU A 187 -4.57 -1.79 2.23
C LEU A 187 -5.01 -3.24 2.44
N LYS A 188 -6.31 -3.48 2.66
CA LYS A 188 -6.86 -4.84 2.85
C LYS A 188 -6.88 -5.67 1.56
N LYS A 189 -6.93 -5.01 0.41
CA LYS A 189 -6.96 -5.66 -0.92
C LYS A 189 -5.56 -5.95 -1.47
N ILE A 190 -4.50 -5.57 -0.77
CA ILE A 190 -3.14 -5.86 -1.21
C ILE A 190 -2.92 -7.38 -1.20
N ASP A 191 -2.62 -7.93 -2.38
CA ASP A 191 -2.32 -9.33 -2.57
C ASP A 191 -0.82 -9.59 -2.32
N PHE A 192 -0.52 -10.10 -1.13
CA PHE A 192 0.85 -10.47 -0.76
C PHE A 192 1.26 -11.83 -1.30
N GLU A 193 0.33 -12.75 -1.53
CA GLU A 193 0.62 -14.10 -2.02
C GLU A 193 1.22 -14.03 -3.43
N THR A 194 0.55 -13.32 -4.34
CA THR A 194 1.06 -13.10 -5.70
C THR A 194 2.43 -12.40 -5.68
N ALA A 195 2.63 -11.42 -4.78
CA ALA A 195 3.91 -10.72 -4.66
C ALA A 195 5.05 -11.62 -4.16
N LEU A 196 4.75 -12.50 -3.19
CA LEU A 196 5.70 -13.47 -2.64
C LEU A 196 6.09 -14.53 -3.67
N LEU A 197 5.10 -15.10 -4.39
CA LEU A 197 5.34 -16.09 -5.44
C LEU A 197 6.16 -15.51 -6.59
N ALA A 198 5.86 -14.28 -7.02
CA ALA A 198 6.64 -13.61 -8.07
C ALA A 198 8.12 -13.41 -7.67
N LEU A 199 8.39 -13.10 -6.40
CA LEU A 199 9.76 -12.98 -5.91
C LEU A 199 10.48 -14.32 -5.85
N ALA A 200 9.78 -15.40 -5.46
CA ALA A 200 10.35 -16.74 -5.47
C ALA A 200 10.74 -17.16 -6.89
N GLU A 201 9.89 -16.90 -7.89
CA GLU A 201 10.22 -17.16 -9.29
C GLU A 201 11.45 -16.37 -9.76
N ASP A 202 11.52 -15.08 -9.43
CA ASP A 202 12.65 -14.22 -9.81
C ASP A 202 13.98 -14.77 -9.27
N LEU A 203 13.99 -15.30 -8.04
CA LEU A 203 15.17 -15.93 -7.43
C LEU A 203 15.59 -17.22 -8.17
N THR A 204 14.64 -18.09 -8.50
CA THR A 204 14.94 -19.35 -9.22
C THR A 204 15.49 -19.11 -10.62
N LYS A 205 15.06 -18.05 -11.30
CA LYS A 205 15.58 -17.68 -12.63
C LYS A 205 17.02 -17.15 -12.55
N THR A 206 17.36 -16.38 -11.53
CA THR A 206 18.72 -15.85 -11.34
C THR A 206 19.76 -16.93 -11.02
N GLU A 207 19.35 -18.03 -10.38
CA GLU A 207 20.24 -19.16 -10.09
C GLU A 207 20.49 -20.04 -11.33
N GLY A 208 19.50 -20.17 -12.23
CA GLY A 208 19.61 -20.95 -13.47
C GLY A 208 20.42 -20.30 -14.59
N GLU A 209 20.63 -18.98 -14.56
CA GLU A 209 21.48 -18.26 -15.53
C GLU A 209 22.97 -18.22 -15.12
N SER A 210 23.31 -18.79 -13.97
CA SER A 210 24.68 -18.80 -13.41
C SER A 210 25.43 -20.13 -13.57
N THR A 211 24.89 -21.08 -14.35
CA THR A 211 25.51 -22.38 -14.70
C THR A 211 25.75 -22.51 -16.20
#